data_AF-A0AAW2NAW5-F1
#
_entry.id   AF-A0AAW2NAW5-F1
#
_cell.length_a   1.000
_cell.length_b   1.000
_cell.length_c   1.000
_cell.angle_alpha   90.00
_cell.angle_beta   90.00
_cell.angle_gamma   90.00
#
_symmetry.space_group_name_H-M   'P 1'
#
loop_
_entity.id
_entity.type
_entity.pdbx_description
1 polymer ?
#
loop_
_entity_poly.entity_id
_entity_poly.type
_entity_poly.pdbx_seq_one_letter_code
_entity_poly.pdbx_strand_id
1 'polypeptide(L)'
;MECFQEFRDVSGFAVNTFKSSIFTAGIQNDVLDGILVRREFAREDMPDQYLGIPLAAKRLSITDYSLLVDQIAGCMGKWTAKSLSFVGRLELIRSVIQGVECF
;
A
#
# COMPACT_ATOMS: atom_id res chain seq x y z
N MET A 1 22.18 -11.14 -0.22
CA MET A 1 22.10 -10.00 0.71
C MET A 1 23.13 -8.92 0.38
N GLU A 2 24.23 -9.28 -0.29
CA GLU A 2 25.27 -8.35 -0.78
C GLU A 2 24.70 -7.15 -1.56
N CYS A 3 23.73 -7.38 -2.46
CA CYS A 3 23.04 -6.30 -3.19
C CYS A 3 22.32 -5.27 -2.27
N PHE A 4 21.75 -5.69 -1.14
CA PHE A 4 21.13 -4.74 -0.20
C PHE A 4 22.15 -3.97 0.63
N GLN A 5 23.32 -4.56 0.88
CA GLN A 5 24.43 -3.86 1.52
C GLN A 5 25.04 -2.84 0.57
N GLU A 6 25.30 -3.22 -0.68
CA GLU A 6 25.76 -2.30 -1.72
C GLU A 6 24.77 -1.15 -1.95
N PHE A 7 23.46 -1.44 -2.02
CA PHE A 7 22.42 -0.41 -2.08
C PHE A 7 22.48 0.53 -0.88
N ARG A 8 22.67 0.00 0.32
CA ARG A 8 22.78 0.80 1.55
C ARG A 8 24.01 1.69 1.52
N ASP A 9 25.14 1.18 1.07
CA ASP A 9 26.40 1.91 1.04
C ASP A 9 26.36 3.06 0.02
N VAL A 10 25.66 2.86 -1.09
CA VAL A 10 25.48 3.89 -2.13
C VAL A 10 24.39 4.90 -1.78
N SER A 11 23.25 4.44 -1.25
CA SER A 11 22.06 5.29 -1.04
C SER A 11 21.91 5.85 0.38
N GLY A 12 22.58 5.25 1.36
CA GLY A 12 22.38 5.50 2.80
C GLY A 12 21.12 4.87 3.38
N PHE A 13 20.27 4.21 2.58
CA PHE A 13 19.03 3.60 3.04
C PHE A 13 19.17 2.11 3.35
N ALA A 14 18.65 1.69 4.50
CA ALA A 14 18.61 0.30 4.91
C ALA A 14 17.20 -0.28 4.73
N VAL A 15 17.12 -1.53 4.26
CA VAL A 15 15.85 -2.25 4.24
C VAL A 15 15.41 -2.57 5.67
N ASN A 16 14.16 -2.26 5.99
CA ASN A 16 13.56 -2.63 7.27
C ASN A 16 13.01 -4.05 7.18
N THR A 17 13.74 -5.03 7.71
CA THR A 17 13.37 -6.45 7.71
C THR A 17 12.10 -6.74 8.50
N PHE A 18 11.72 -5.91 9.48
CA PHE A 18 10.46 -6.06 10.23
C PHE A 18 9.22 -5.61 9.46
N LYS A 19 9.39 -4.76 8.44
CA LYS A 19 8.30 -4.29 7.57
C LYS A 19 8.32 -4.94 6.18
N SER A 20 9.27 -5.83 5.95
CA SER A 20 9.49 -6.45 4.64
C SER A 20 9.27 -7.94 4.76
N SER A 21 8.34 -8.46 3.97
CA SER A 21 7.98 -9.87 3.95
C SER A 21 8.08 -10.39 2.51
N ILE A 22 8.31 -11.69 2.37
CA ILE A 22 8.34 -12.35 1.07
C ILE A 22 7.01 -13.06 0.85
N PHE A 23 6.36 -12.75 -0.27
CA PHE A 23 5.16 -13.41 -0.76
C PHE A 23 5.50 -14.26 -1.97
N THR A 24 5.07 -15.52 -1.96
CA THR A 24 5.33 -16.48 -3.04
C THR A 24 4.03 -17.10 -3.52
N ALA A 25 3.82 -17.18 -4.83
CA ALA A 25 2.68 -17.87 -5.43
C ALA A 25 3.18 -18.89 -6.45
N GLY A 26 2.60 -20.10 -6.46
CA GLY A 26 2.87 -21.12 -7.48
C GLY A 26 4.22 -21.83 -7.38
N ILE A 27 4.91 -21.78 -6.23
CA ILE A 27 6.19 -22.47 -6.00
C ILE A 27 5.94 -23.75 -5.19
N GLN A 28 6.62 -24.85 -5.55
CA GLN A 28 6.58 -26.10 -4.78
C GLN A 28 7.25 -25.91 -3.41
N ASN A 29 6.69 -26.54 -2.37
CA ASN A 29 7.08 -26.29 -0.98
C ASN A 29 8.57 -26.59 -0.69
N ASP A 30 9.15 -27.58 -1.36
CA ASP A 30 10.56 -27.98 -1.24
C ASP A 30 11.52 -26.89 -1.76
N VAL A 31 11.21 -26.30 -2.91
CA VAL A 31 11.96 -25.16 -3.47
C VAL A 31 11.78 -23.93 -2.58
N LEU A 32 10.57 -23.74 -2.06
CA LEU A 32 10.22 -22.61 -1.22
C LEU A 32 10.98 -22.67 0.12
N ASP A 33 11.05 -23.83 0.77
CA ASP A 33 11.83 -24.02 2.00
C ASP A 33 13.32 -23.75 1.77
N GLY A 34 13.87 -24.15 0.63
CA GLY A 34 15.24 -23.81 0.23
C GLY A 34 15.48 -22.30 0.05
N ILE A 35 14.47 -21.55 -0.39
CA ILE A 35 14.53 -20.08 -0.52
C ILE A 35 14.44 -19.41 0.85
N LEU A 36 13.57 -19.90 1.75
CA LEU A 36 13.38 -19.33 3.08
C LEU A 36 14.61 -19.49 3.97
N VAL A 37 15.29 -20.64 3.91
CA VAL A 37 16.51 -20.90 4.68
C VAL A 37 17.64 -19.90 4.36
N ARG A 38 17.60 -19.26 3.18
CA ARG A 38 18.61 -18.28 2.73
C ARG A 38 18.24 -16.82 2.99
N ARG A 39 17.07 -16.52 3.55
CA ARG A 39 16.55 -15.14 3.66
C ARG A 39 16.34 -14.76 5.13
N GLU A 40 16.60 -13.49 5.44
CA GLU A 40 16.36 -12.89 6.76
C GLU A 40 14.94 -12.30 6.89
N PHE A 41 14.09 -12.47 5.87
CA PHE A 41 12.75 -11.91 5.83
C PHE A 41 11.73 -12.95 6.26
N ALA A 42 10.71 -12.51 7.00
CA ALA A 42 9.58 -13.37 7.32
C ALA A 42 8.82 -13.76 6.04
N ARG A 43 8.37 -15.02 5.99
CA ARG A 43 7.32 -15.42 5.06
C ARG A 43 5.99 -15.01 5.66
N GLU A 44 5.21 -14.28 4.88
CA GLU A 44 3.81 -14.02 5.19
C GLU A 44 2.96 -14.51 4.03
N ASP A 45 1.72 -14.86 4.32
CA ASP A 45 0.70 -15.02 3.28
C ASP A 45 0.36 -13.65 2.72
N MET A 46 0.01 -13.60 1.42
CA MET A 46 -0.24 -12.36 0.68
C MET A 46 -1.05 -11.39 1.55
N PRO A 47 -0.58 -10.14 1.75
CA PRO A 47 -1.16 -9.30 2.76
C PRO A 47 -2.58 -8.97 2.33
N ASP A 48 -3.50 -8.96 3.29
CA ASP A 48 -4.90 -8.67 3.02
C ASP A 48 -5.08 -7.28 2.38
N GLN A 49 -4.12 -6.36 2.54
CA GLN A 49 -4.15 -5.00 2.01
C GLN A 49 -2.75 -4.43 1.70
N TYR A 50 -2.62 -3.70 0.59
CA TYR A 50 -1.51 -2.81 0.28
C TYR A 50 -2.02 -1.40 -0.02
N LEU A 51 -1.42 -0.41 0.65
CA LEU A 51 -1.89 0.99 0.62
C LEU A 51 -3.38 1.15 0.97
N GLY A 52 -3.93 0.22 1.75
CA GLY A 52 -5.36 0.22 2.13
C GLY A 52 -6.30 -0.41 1.10
N ILE A 53 -5.78 -1.07 0.06
CA ILE A 53 -6.58 -1.79 -0.95
C ILE A 53 -6.18 -3.26 -0.93
N PRO A 54 -7.14 -4.20 -0.99
CA PRO A 54 -6.79 -5.62 -0.99
C PRO A 54 -5.89 -6.03 -2.14
N LEU A 55 -4.77 -6.67 -1.81
CA LEU A 55 -3.90 -7.32 -2.80
C LEU A 55 -4.56 -8.64 -3.18
N ALA A 56 -5.45 -8.60 -4.18
CA ALA A 56 -6.16 -9.78 -4.64
C ALA A 56 -5.69 -10.21 -6.03
N ALA A 57 -5.50 -11.51 -6.23
CA ALA A 57 -5.26 -12.10 -7.56
C ALA A 57 -6.53 -12.10 -8.46
N LYS A 58 -7.65 -11.57 -7.95
CA LYS A 58 -8.95 -11.48 -8.62
C LYS A 58 -9.37 -10.02 -8.74
N ARG A 59 -10.31 -9.74 -9.65
CA ARG A 59 -10.92 -8.41 -9.77
C ARG A 59 -11.60 -8.01 -8.45
N LEU A 60 -11.21 -6.85 -7.92
CA LEU A 60 -11.78 -6.27 -6.72
C LEU A 60 -13.21 -5.79 -6.96
N SER A 61 -14.08 -5.99 -5.97
CA SER A 61 -15.43 -5.46 -5.91
C SER A 61 -15.44 -4.03 -5.36
N ILE A 62 -16.54 -3.30 -5.55
CA ILE A 62 -16.68 -1.93 -5.01
C ILE A 62 -16.51 -1.92 -3.48
N THR A 63 -16.97 -2.96 -2.79
CA THR A 63 -16.86 -3.10 -1.33
C THR A 63 -15.41 -3.17 -0.86
N ASP A 64 -14.52 -3.73 -1.67
CA ASP A 64 -13.08 -3.85 -1.35
C ASP A 64 -12.38 -2.47 -1.32
N TYR A 65 -12.97 -1.44 -1.93
CA TYR A 65 -12.48 -0.06 -1.90
C TYR A 65 -13.08 0.79 -0.77
N SER A 66 -13.88 0.21 0.13
CA SER A 66 -14.50 0.93 1.25
C SER A 66 -13.50 1.74 2.06
N LEU A 67 -12.33 1.17 2.38
CA LEU A 67 -11.28 1.86 3.11
C LEU A 67 -10.74 3.08 2.35
N LEU A 68 -10.60 2.99 1.03
CA LEU A 68 -10.18 4.12 0.19
C LEU A 68 -11.25 5.22 0.21
N VAL A 69 -12.53 4.85 0.07
CA VAL A 69 -13.66 5.79 0.14
C VAL A 69 -13.69 6.50 1.50
N ASP A 70 -13.47 5.77 2.59
CA ASP A 70 -13.41 6.33 3.94
C ASP A 70 -12.24 7.30 4.12
N GLN A 71 -11.08 7.01 3.53
CA GLN A 71 -9.94 7.95 3.54
C GLN A 71 -10.26 9.23 2.78
N ILE A 72 -10.91 9.14 1.61
CA ILE A 72 -11.33 10.30 0.81
C ILE A 72 -12.38 11.13 1.57
N ALA A 73 -13.38 10.47 2.17
CA ALA A 73 -14.38 11.11 3.01
C ALA A 73 -13.75 11.78 4.25
N GLY A 74 -12.79 11.12 4.89
CA GLY A 74 -12.04 11.67 6.01
C GLY A 74 -11.20 12.88 5.63
N CYS A 75 -10.59 12.87 4.43
CA CYS A 75 -9.93 14.04 3.87
C CYS A 75 -10.90 15.20 3.69
N MET A 76 -12.07 14.98 3.09
CA MET A 76 -13.08 16.05 2.95
C MET A 76 -13.60 16.55 4.31
N GLY A 77 -13.85 15.64 5.26
CA GLY A 77 -14.34 15.96 6.60
C GLY A 77 -13.44 16.90 7.40
N LYS A 78 -12.11 16.79 7.24
CA LYS A 78 -11.13 17.71 7.87
C LYS A 78 -11.28 19.15 7.37
N TRP A 79 -11.82 19.36 6.17
CA TRP A 79 -11.92 20.68 5.54
C TRP A 79 -13.28 21.33 5.75
N THR A 80 -14.32 20.54 6.04
CA THR A 80 -15.67 21.02 6.39
C THR A 80 -15.67 21.89 7.65
N ALA A 81 -14.65 21.79 8.51
CA ALA A 81 -14.44 22.69 9.65
C ALA A 81 -14.09 24.14 9.25
N LYS A 82 -13.79 24.40 7.97
CA LYS A 82 -13.58 25.75 7.43
C LYS A 82 -14.90 26.26 6.84
N SER A 83 -15.30 27.50 7.15
CA SER A 83 -16.53 28.10 6.60
C SER A 83 -16.39 28.42 5.10
N LEU A 84 -16.47 27.39 4.26
CA LEU A 84 -16.41 27.51 2.81
C LEU A 84 -17.78 27.86 2.24
N SER A 85 -17.79 28.74 1.23
CA SER A 85 -18.97 28.99 0.40
C SER A 85 -19.40 27.72 -0.34
N PHE A 86 -20.63 27.69 -0.87
CA PHE A 86 -21.11 26.54 -1.66
C PHE A 86 -20.16 26.20 -2.82
N VAL A 87 -19.74 27.20 -3.59
CA VAL A 87 -18.80 27.05 -4.70
C VAL A 87 -17.44 26.55 -4.21
N GLY A 88 -16.96 27.06 -3.07
CA GLY A 88 -15.70 26.61 -2.48
C GLY A 88 -15.74 25.13 -2.05
N ARG A 89 -16.89 24.65 -1.54
CA ARG A 89 -17.07 23.21 -1.24
C ARG A 89 -17.09 22.36 -2.50
N LEU A 90 -17.76 22.81 -3.57
CA LEU A 90 -17.81 22.10 -4.83
C LEU A 90 -16.41 21.94 -5.45
N GLU A 91 -15.64 23.03 -5.48
CA GLU A 91 -14.28 23.02 -6.04
C GLU A 91 -13.33 22.18 -5.20
N LEU A 92 -13.48 22.20 -3.86
CA LEU A 92 -12.72 21.34 -2.98
C LEU A 92 -12.99 19.85 -3.25
N ILE A 93 -14.27 19.45 -3.36
CA ILE A 93 -14.64 18.07 -3.67
C ILE A 93 -14.00 17.65 -4.99
N ARG A 94 -14.12 18.51 -6.02
CA ARG A 94 -13.54 18.27 -7.35
C ARG A 94 -12.03 18.08 -7.28
N SER A 95 -11.32 18.97 -6.56
CA SER A 95 -9.86 18.90 -6.41
C SER A 95 -9.41 17.65 -5.64
N VAL A 96 -10.13 17.23 -4.61
CA VAL A 96 -9.79 16.02 -3.84
C VAL A 96 -9.98 14.77 -4.69
N ILE A 97 -11.10 14.65 -5.41
CA ILE A 97 -11.35 13.50 -6.29
C ILE A 97 -10.32 13.44 -7.41
N GLN A 98 -10.07 14.56 -8.10
CA GLN A 98 -9.06 14.61 -9.17
C GLN A 98 -7.65 14.27 -8.65
N GLY A 99 -7.31 14.73 -7.44
CA GLY A 99 -6.06 14.35 -6.80
C GLY A 99 -5.95 12.83 -6.66
N VAL A 100 -6.99 12.17 -6.16
CA VAL A 100 -6.98 10.73 -5.92
C VAL A 100 -7.03 9.92 -7.22
N GLU A 101 -7.73 10.39 -8.25
CA GLU A 101 -7.77 9.72 -9.56
C GLU A 101 -6.45 9.86 -10.35
N CYS A 102 -5.68 10.92 -10.13
CA CYS A 102 -4.41 11.15 -10.82
C CYS A 102 -3.21 10.39 -10.22
N PHE A 103 -3.34 9.86 -9.00
CA PHE A 103 -2.30 9.05 -8.35
C PHE A 103 -2.64 7.56 -8.40
#